data_AF-A0A379TVR3-F1
#
_entry.id   AF-A0A379TVR3-F1
#
_cell.length_a   1.000
_cell.length_b   1.000
_cell.length_c   1.000
_cell.angle_alpha   90.00
_cell.angle_beta   90.00
_cell.angle_gamma   90.00
#
_symmetry.space_group_name_H-M   'P 1'
#
loop_
_entity.id
_entity.type
_entity.pdbx_description
1 polymer ?
#
loop_
_entity_poly.entity_id
_entity_poly.type
_entity_poly.pdbx_seq_one_letter_code
_entity_poly.pdbx_strand_id
1 'polypeptide(L)'
;MRPLFSERHAAALRWLEENQLEEGRECLLRRVISSDGRSRGFINGTAVPLSQLRELGQLLIQIHGQHAHQQLTKPEQQKIAAG
;
A
#
# COMPACT_ATOMS: atom_id res chain seq x y z
N MET A 1 2.02 6.82 -24.08
CA MET A 1 0.95 6.73 -23.07
C MET A 1 1.54 6.05 -21.84
N ARG A 2 1.74 6.75 -20.71
CA ARG A 2 2.26 6.14 -19.47
C ARG A 2 1.13 5.38 -18.79
N PRO A 3 1.37 4.15 -18.30
CA PRO A 3 0.36 3.39 -17.59
C PRO A 3 0.09 4.03 -16.22
N LEU A 4 -1.18 4.20 -15.86
CA LEU A 4 -1.64 4.76 -14.57
C LEU A 4 -1.02 4.07 -13.35
N PHE A 5 -0.69 2.78 -13.46
CA PHE A 5 0.01 2.01 -12.43
C PHE A 5 1.41 2.56 -12.10
N SER A 6 2.13 3.07 -13.10
CA SER A 6 3.44 3.70 -12.90
C SER A 6 3.32 5.05 -12.17
N GLU A 7 2.23 5.79 -12.39
CA GLU A 7 2.02 7.10 -11.77
C GLU A 7 1.63 7.00 -10.29
N ARG A 8 0.82 5.99 -9.93
CA ARG A 8 0.39 5.77 -8.53
C ARG A 8 1.52 5.20 -7.66
N HIS A 9 2.32 4.28 -8.20
CA HIS A 9 3.55 3.83 -7.54
C HIS A 9 4.50 5.02 -7.31
N ALA A 10 4.62 5.92 -8.30
CA ALA A 10 5.40 7.13 -8.16
C ALA A 10 4.83 8.12 -7.12
N ALA A 11 3.52 8.13 -6.85
CA ALA A 11 2.93 9.00 -5.83
C ALA A 11 3.30 8.58 -4.41
N ALA A 12 3.26 7.27 -4.11
CA ALA A 12 3.69 6.76 -2.81
C ALA A 12 5.20 6.96 -2.58
N LEU A 13 6.02 6.77 -3.63
CA LEU A 13 7.47 7.02 -3.55
C LEU A 13 7.79 8.50 -3.31
N ARG A 14 7.16 9.42 -4.05
CA ARG A 14 7.33 10.87 -3.81
C ARG A 14 6.92 11.26 -2.39
N TRP A 15 5.81 10.73 -1.90
CA TRP A 15 5.35 11.01 -0.55
C TRP A 15 6.38 10.55 0.49
N LEU A 16 7.00 9.39 0.31
CA LEU A 16 8.07 8.90 1.19
C LEU A 16 9.28 9.83 1.17
N GLU A 17 9.74 10.25 -0.02
CA GLU A 17 10.86 11.20 -0.18
C GLU A 17 10.56 12.57 0.47
N GLU A 18 9.36 13.11 0.25
CA GLU A 18 8.91 14.39 0.82
C GLU A 18 8.86 14.37 2.35
N ASN A 19 8.62 13.20 2.94
CA ASN A 19 8.58 13.00 4.40
C ASN A 19 9.89 12.43 4.97
N GLN A 20 10.92 12.20 4.16
CA GLN A 20 12.21 11.60 4.55
C GLN A 20 12.04 10.21 5.21
N LEU A 21 11.19 9.38 4.59
CA LEU A 21 10.83 8.04 5.06
C LEU A 21 11.15 6.95 4.02
N GLU A 22 11.81 7.30 2.93
CA GLU A 22 12.19 6.37 1.87
C GLU A 22 13.24 5.35 2.31
N GLU A 23 13.08 4.09 1.88
CA GLU A 23 14.07 3.03 2.09
C GLU A 23 14.20 2.19 0.82
N GLY A 24 14.97 2.73 -0.14
CA GLY A 24 15.15 2.11 -1.44
C GLY A 24 13.84 2.00 -2.22
N ARG A 25 13.43 0.77 -2.56
CA ARG A 25 12.18 0.48 -3.29
C ARG A 25 11.13 -0.22 -2.43
N GLU A 26 11.44 -0.46 -1.16
CA GLU A 26 10.56 -1.17 -0.25
C GLU A 26 9.89 -0.18 0.71
N CYS A 27 8.67 -0.52 1.10
CA CYS A 27 7.90 0.28 2.03
C CYS A 27 7.20 -0.65 3.03
N LEU A 28 7.63 -0.56 4.29
CA LEU A 28 7.08 -1.36 5.38
C LEU A 28 6.28 -0.47 6.33
N LEU A 29 4.98 -0.70 6.37
CA LEU A 29 4.06 -0.05 7.30
C LEU A 29 3.79 -0.97 8.49
N ARG A 30 3.90 -0.43 9.71
CA ARG A 30 3.57 -1.16 10.94
C ARG A 30 2.78 -0.29 11.88
N ARG A 31 1.68 -0.82 12.41
CA ARG A 31 0.90 -0.20 13.48
C ARG A 31 0.97 -1.10 14.72
N VAL A 32 1.37 -0.53 15.84
CA VAL A 32 1.36 -1.21 17.14
C VAL A 32 0.23 -0.64 17.97
N ILE A 33 -0.65 -1.51 18.46
CA ILE A 33 -1.77 -1.15 19.34
C ILE A 33 -1.47 -1.77 20.71
N SER A 34 -1.34 -0.90 21.71
CA SER A 34 -1.12 -1.30 23.09
C SER A 34 -2.44 -1.74 23.74
N SER A 35 -2.35 -2.52 24.83
CA SER A 35 -3.52 -2.98 25.60
C SER A 35 -4.33 -1.83 26.22
N ASP A 36 -3.71 -0.65 26.41
CA ASP A 36 -4.34 0.58 26.87
C ASP A 36 -5.05 1.37 25.73
N GLY A 37 -5.08 0.82 24.52
CA GLY A 37 -5.72 1.43 23.35
C GLY A 37 -4.87 2.46 22.62
N ARG A 38 -3.65 2.78 23.12
CA ARG A 38 -2.76 3.70 22.40
C ARG A 38 -2.22 3.04 21.13
N SER A 39 -2.03 3.85 20.10
CA SER A 39 -1.55 3.41 18.79
C SER A 39 -0.28 4.13 18.42
N ARG A 40 0.72 3.39 17.92
CA ARG A 40 1.95 3.94 17.33
C ARG A 40 2.09 3.46 15.89
N GLY A 41 2.45 4.36 14.99
CA GLY A 41 2.73 4.06 13.60
C GLY A 41 4.23 4.01 13.34
N PHE A 42 4.62 3.17 12.38
CA PHE A 42 5.97 3.09 11.88
C PHE A 42 5.95 2.94 10.35
N ILE A 43 6.84 3.67 9.68
CA ILE A 43 7.12 3.56 8.24
C ILE A 43 8.63 3.34 8.13
N ASN A 44 9.06 2.24 7.50
CA ASN A 44 10.47 1.93 7.28
C ASN A 44 11.31 2.01 8.58
N GLY A 45 10.76 1.44 9.65
CA GLY A 45 11.38 1.46 10.99
C GLY A 45 11.21 2.77 11.77
N THR A 46 10.95 3.90 11.11
CA THR A 46 10.79 5.22 11.72
C THR A 46 9.41 5.40 12.34
N ALA A 47 9.37 5.86 13.59
CA ALA A 47 8.11 6.14 14.28
C ALA A 47 7.43 7.39 13.70
N VAL A 48 6.16 7.27 13.35
CA VAL A 48 5.37 8.35 12.71
C VAL A 48 4.03 8.55 13.41
N PRO A 49 3.43 9.76 13.30
CA PRO A 49 2.03 9.97 13.64
C PRO A 49 1.09 9.04 12.87
N LEU A 50 -0.04 8.69 13.48
CA LEU A 50 -1.04 7.84 12.83
C LEU A 50 -1.65 8.49 11.57
N SER A 51 -1.65 9.83 11.49
CA SER A 51 -2.08 10.57 10.29
C SER A 51 -1.22 10.25 9.07
N GLN A 52 0.10 10.31 9.20
CA GLN A 52 1.05 9.96 8.15
C GLN A 52 0.90 8.50 7.72
N LEU A 53 0.74 7.57 8.68
CA LEU A 53 0.50 6.16 8.37
C LEU A 53 -0.79 5.95 7.56
N ARG A 54 -1.85 6.71 7.87
CA ARG A 54 -3.14 6.65 7.14
C ARG A 54 -3.02 7.23 5.73
N GLU A 55 -2.36 8.37 5.60
CA GLU A 55 -2.17 9.05 4.32
C GLU A 55 -1.42 8.17 3.32
N LEU A 56 -0.26 7.63 3.73
CA LEU A 56 0.50 6.70 2.90
C LEU A 56 -0.31 5.41 2.61
N GLY A 57 -1.01 4.87 3.60
CA GLY A 57 -1.86 3.69 3.43
C GLY A 57 -2.95 3.90 2.36
N GLN A 58 -3.54 5.09 2.27
CA GLN A 58 -4.51 5.41 1.24
C GLN A 58 -3.90 5.42 -0.16
N LEU A 59 -2.70 5.99 -0.32
CA LEU A 59 -1.96 5.96 -1.60
C LEU A 59 -1.68 4.53 -2.05
N LEU A 60 -1.25 3.66 -1.12
CA LEU A 60 -0.96 2.25 -1.39
C LEU A 60 -2.22 1.46 -1.75
N ILE A 61 -3.33 1.66 -1.03
CA ILE A 61 -4.62 1.01 -1.35
C ILE A 61 -5.10 1.41 -2.75
N GLN A 62 -4.91 2.67 -3.17
CA GLN A 62 -5.27 3.10 -4.53
C GLN A 62 -4.46 2.39 -5.62
N ILE A 63 -3.21 1.99 -5.34
CA ILE A 63 -2.41 1.17 -6.24
C ILE A 63 -3.03 -0.25 -6.31
N HIS A 64 -3.19 -0.92 -5.17
CA HIS A 64 -3.63 -2.32 -5.11
C HIS A 64 -5.11 -2.55 -5.44
N GLY A 65 -6.01 -1.62 -5.12
CA GLY A 65 -7.44 -1.70 -5.40
C GLY A 65 -7.77 -1.65 -6.89
N GLN A 66 -6.96 -0.95 -7.69
CA GLN A 66 -7.07 -0.98 -9.15
C GLN A 66 -6.58 -2.32 -9.74
N HIS A 67 -5.57 -2.95 -9.12
CA HIS A 67 -5.13 -4.29 -9.50
C HIS A 67 -6.20 -5.36 -9.22
N ALA A 68 -6.96 -5.24 -8.13
CA ALA A 68 -8.11 -6.12 -7.88
C ALA A 68 -9.19 -5.99 -8.97
N HIS A 69 -9.49 -4.76 -9.42
CA HIS A 69 -10.41 -4.54 -10.54
C HIS A 69 -9.88 -5.12 -11.86
N GLN A 70 -8.57 -5.04 -12.12
CA GLN A 70 -7.93 -5.67 -13.28
C GLN A 70 -7.82 -7.20 -13.20
N GLN A 71 -7.79 -7.79 -12.00
CA GLN A 71 -7.87 -9.24 -11.85
C GLN A 71 -9.30 -9.77 -12.07
N LEU A 72 -10.32 -8.94 -11.81
CA LEU A 72 -11.73 -9.27 -12.02
C LEU A 72 -12.19 -9.21 -13.49
N THR A 73 -11.34 -8.75 -14.42
CA THR A 73 -11.66 -8.66 -15.86
C THR A 73 -10.97 -9.71 -16.74
N LYS A 74 -10.49 -10.83 -16.17
CA LYS A 74 -10.11 -12.03 -16.95
C LYS A 74 -11.26 -13.04 -16.99
N PRO A 75 -12.03 -13.16 -18.09
CA PRO A 75 -12.91 -14.30 -18.29
C PRO A 75 -12.10 -15.46 -18.88
N GLU A 76 -11.57 -16.36 -18.06
CA GLU A 76 -11.19 -17.72 -18.48
C GLU A 76 -10.92 -18.57 -17.23
N GLN A 77 -11.94 -19.33 -16.78
CA GLN A 77 -12.10 -20.77 -17.03
C GLN A 77 -11.01 -21.66 -16.44
N GLN A 78 -11.34 -22.32 -15.33
CA GLN A 78 -11.07 -23.75 -15.19
C GLN A 78 -12.22 -24.41 -14.43
N LYS A 79 -13.16 -24.97 -15.21
CA LYS A 79 -13.87 -26.18 -14.80
C LYS A 79 -12.85 -27.32 -14.81
N ILE A 80 -12.95 -28.24 -13.85
CA ILE A 80 -12.60 -29.68 -13.81
C ILE A 80 -12.49 -30.00 -12.31
N ALA A 81 -12.97 -31.09 -11.73
CA ALA A 81 -13.99 -32.09 -12.00
C ALA A 81 -14.01 -32.95 -10.72
N ALA A 82 -15.18 -33.53 -10.43
CA ALA A 82 -15.41 -34.81 -9.74
C ALA A 82 -14.58 -35.20 -8.49
N GLY A 83 -15.34 -35.47 -7.43
CA GLY A 83 -14.96 -36.26 -6.27
C GLY A 83 -16.19 -36.49 -5.40
#